data_AF-A0A4D9DBH5-F1
#
_entry.id   AF-A0A4D9DBH5-F1
#
_cell.length_a   1.000
_cell.length_b   1.000
_cell.length_c   1.000
_cell.angle_alpha   90.00
_cell.angle_beta   90.00
_cell.angle_gamma   90.00
#
_symmetry.space_group_name_H-M   'P 1'
#
loop_
_entity.id
_entity.type
_entity.pdbx_description
1 polymer ?
#
loop_
_entity_poly.entity_id
_entity_poly.type
_entity_poly.pdbx_seq_one_letter_code
_entity_poly.pdbx_strand_id
1 'polypeptide(L)' 'MTRLTNFSIDAPRWDQNTFVGRLKHFFNITDPRTVLVSEHELDRAKALVECCR' A
#
# COMPACT_ATOMS: atom_id res chain seq x y z
N MET A 1 23.91 -14.40 5.17
CA MET A 1 22.69 -13.88 5.81
C MET A 1 22.44 -12.48 5.30
N THR A 2 21.69 -12.36 4.20
CA THR A 2 21.38 -11.08 3.57
C THR A 2 20.42 -10.31 4.49
N ARG A 3 20.85 -9.17 5.04
CA ARG A 3 19.96 -8.29 5.80
C ARG A 3 18.77 -7.95 4.90
N LEU A 4 17.57 -8.35 5.32
CA LEU A 4 16.34 -7.75 4.81
C LEU A 4 16.49 -6.25 5.07
N THR A 5 16.73 -5.48 4.01
CA THR A 5 16.68 -4.03 4.07
C THR A 5 15.37 -3.67 4.75
N ASN A 6 15.41 -2.94 5.88
CA ASN A 6 14.23 -2.54 6.65
C ASN A 6 13.14 -2.02 5.70
N PHE A 7 12.20 -2.89 5.35
CA PHE A 7 11.12 -2.57 4.44
C PHE A 7 10.08 -1.81 5.27
N SER A 8 10.16 -0.49 5.21
CA SER A 8 9.19 0.38 5.88
C SER A 8 7.95 0.47 5.00
N ILE A 9 6.88 -0.22 5.41
CA ILE A 9 5.55 -0.10 4.79
C ILE A 9 4.98 1.31 4.96
N ASP A 10 5.37 2.02 6.03
CA ASP A 10 4.90 3.38 6.30
C ASP A 10 5.52 4.44 5.37
N ALA A 11 6.65 4.13 4.71
CA ALA A 11 7.31 5.07 3.81
C ALA A 11 6.64 5.07 2.40
N PRO A 12 6.47 6.24 1.76
CA PRO A 12 5.96 6.31 0.40
C PRO A 12 6.85 5.53 -0.57
N ARG A 13 6.26 4.56 -1.29
CA ARG A 13 6.97 3.73 -2.28
C ARG A 13 7.55 4.54 -3.46
N TRP A 14 6.96 5.68 -3.79
CA TRP A 14 7.40 6.54 -4.89
C TRP A 14 7.76 7.94 -4.38
N ASP A 15 8.75 8.56 -5.01
CA ASP A 15 9.17 9.93 -4.69
C ASP A 15 8.04 10.95 -4.91
N GLN A 16 7.51 11.48 -3.81
CA GLN A 16 6.40 12.43 -3.79
C GLN A 16 6.77 13.82 -4.31
N ASN A 17 8.06 14.13 -4.51
CA ASN A 17 8.49 15.40 -5.09
C ASN A 17 8.19 15.48 -6.60
N THR A 18 8.04 14.33 -7.26
CA THR A 18 7.70 14.28 -8.68
C THR A 18 6.20 14.17 -8.90
N PHE A 19 5.69 14.78 -9.97
CA PHE A 19 4.29 14.63 -10.39
C PHE A 19 3.92 13.15 -10.59
N VAL A 20 4.77 12.39 -11.28
CA VAL A 20 4.56 10.96 -11.55
C VAL A 20 4.53 10.14 -10.26
N GLY A 21 5.39 10.46 -9.29
CA GLY A 21 5.39 9.76 -7.99
C GLY A 21 4.11 10.01 -7.20
N ARG A 22 3.58 11.24 -7.21
CA ARG A 22 2.26 11.54 -6.62
C ARG A 22 1.13 10.82 -7.35
N LEU A 23 1.14 10.81 -8.68
CA LEU A 23 0.14 10.12 -9.48
C LEU A 23 0.11 8.61 -9.15
N LYS A 24 1.27 7.97 -9.10
CA LYS A 24 1.39 6.55 -8.72
C LYS A 24 0.92 6.29 -7.29
N HIS A 25 1.25 7.18 -6.36
CA HIS A 25 0.80 7.07 -4.98
C HIS A 25 -0.73 7.15 -4.86
N PHE A 26 -1.35 8.10 -5.57
CA PHE A 26 -2.80 8.24 -5.61
C PHE A 26 -3.49 6.99 -6.17
N PHE A 27 -3.03 6.48 -7.32
CA PHE A 27 -3.56 5.24 -7.91
C PHE A 27 -3.40 4.02 -7.00
N ASN A 28 -2.35 3.97 -6.19
CA ASN A 28 -2.12 2.87 -5.27
C ASN A 28 -2.99 2.95 -4.01
N ILE A 29 -3.31 4.15 -3.51
CA ILE A 29 -4.22 4.32 -2.37
C ILE A 29 -5.67 4.05 -2.78
N THR A 30 -6.10 4.63 -3.90
CA THR A 30 -7.49 4.47 -4.37
C THR A 30 -7.76 3.08 -4.94
N ASP A 31 -6.73 2.43 -5.52
CA ASP A 31 -6.79 1.16 -6.25
C ASP A 31 -8.17 0.86 -6.88
N PRO A 32 -8.43 1.27 -8.14
CA PRO A 32 -9.75 1.13 -8.75
C PRO A 32 -10.24 -0.32 -8.85
N ARG A 33 -9.37 -1.32 -8.66
CA ARG A 33 -9.75 -2.74 -8.62
C ARG A 33 -10.55 -3.11 -7.36
N THR A 34 -10.46 -2.28 -6.31
CA THR A 34 -11.20 -2.48 -5.05
C THR A 34 -12.72 -2.46 -5.25
N VAL A 35 -13.20 -1.81 -6.33
CA VAL A 35 -14.64 -1.81 -6.69
C VAL A 35 -15.18 -3.21 -7.02
N LEU A 36 -14.31 -4.15 -7.38
CA LEU A 36 -14.69 -5.51 -7.77
C LEU A 36 -14.72 -6.50 -6.61
N VAL A 37 -14.26 -6.09 -5.42
CA VAL A 37 -14.20 -6.94 -4.23
C VAL A 37 -15.15 -6.42 -3.15
N SER A 38 -15.59 -7.29 -2.26
CA SER A 38 -16.50 -6.92 -1.17
C SER A 38 -15.78 -6.14 -0.07
N GLU A 39 -16.50 -5.25 0.62
CA GLU A 39 -15.96 -4.50 1.78
C GLU A 39 -15.40 -5.43 2.86
N HIS A 40 -16.06 -6.56 3.13
CA HIS A 40 -15.59 -7.56 4.10
C HIS A 40 -14.21 -8.14 3.75
N GLU A 41 -13.91 -8.31 2.45
CA GLU A 41 -12.60 -8.79 2.01
C GLU A 41 -11.52 -7.72 2.22
N LEU A 42 -11.85 -6.45 1.96
CA LEU A 42 -10.98 -5.31 2.25
C LEU A 42 -10.68 -5.19 3.76
N ASP A 43 -11.69 -5.35 4.60
CA ASP A 43 -11.54 -5.32 6.06
C ASP A 43 -10.66 -6.46 6.57
N ARG A 44 -10.83 -7.68 6.03
CA ARG A 44 -9.95 -8.81 6.35
C ARG A 44 -8.51 -8.55 5.95
N ALA A 45 -8.28 -8.00 4.76
CA ALA A 45 -6.93 -7.65 4.31
C ALA A 45 -6.28 -6.59 5.23
N LYS A 46 -7.06 -5.56 5.63
CA LYS A 46 -6.62 -4.55 6.59
C LYS A 46 -6.23 -5.15 7.94
N ALA A 47 -7.08 -6.01 8.52
CA ALA A 47 -6.82 -6.66 9.79
C ALA A 47 -5.54 -7.53 9.77
N LEU A 48 -5.26 -8.20 8.65
CA LEU A 48 -4.00 -8.96 8.48
C LEU A 48 -2.77 -8.05 8.51
N VAL A 49 -2.82 -6.90 7.81
CA VAL A 49 -1.72 -5.93 7.81
C VAL A 49 -1.51 -5.36 9.22
N GLU A 50 -2.59 -5.01 9.92
CA GLU A 50 -2.51 -4.51 11.30
C GLU A 50 -1.96 -5.54 12.28
N CYS A 51 -2.26 -6.82 12.09
CA CYS A 51 -1.72 -7.91 12.92
C CYS A 51 -0.21 -8.13 12.72
N CYS A 52 0.33 -7.82 11.53
CA CYS A 52 1.73 -8.02 11.18
C CYS A 52 2.59 -6.76 11.28
N ARG A 53 1.98 -5.65 11.69
CA ARG A 53 2.65 -4.37 11.96
C ARG A 53 3.37 -4.40 13.30
#